data_AF-A0A2U3CD01-F1
#
_entry.id   AF-A0A2U3CD01-F1
#
_cell.length_a   1.000
_cell.length_b   1.000
_cell.length_c   1.000
_cell.angle_alpha   90.00
_cell.angle_beta   90.00
_cell.angle_gamma   90.00
#
_symmetry.space_group_name_H-M   'P 1'
#
loop_
_entity.id
_entity.type
_entity.pdbx_description
1 polymer ?
#
loop_
_entity_poly.entity_id
_entity_poly.type
_entity_poly.pdbx_seq_one_letter_code
_entity_poly.pdbx_strand_id
1 'polypeptide(L)'
;MNQGENIMSEHKVKIEDKILNEIKGMFQSIETDVTLHMFTRKDHCLLCNETLDLVQQVATQSDKVQLKLCECDINSEEAKKWKIERHPAIVVEGQSKGLIRFYGIPSGYEFGSLIESIIMSGKTNGSDLEPELVEEIKAIDKPLHLQVFVTPTCPYCPTAVLNAFKLAMLNENITADMIEATEFQELSMKYQVQGVPKTVINDSWDVVGGVPPQALMEKVRLALN
;
A
#
# COMPACT_ATOMS: atom_id res chain seq x y z
N MET A 1 7.73 46.07 9.62
CA MET A 1 7.98 45.06 10.68
C MET A 1 7.74 43.72 10.04
N ASN A 2 8.82 42.98 9.90
CA ASN A 2 8.88 41.69 9.21
C ASN A 2 8.47 40.57 10.19
N GLN A 3 8.21 39.40 9.60
CA GLN A 3 8.15 38.07 10.23
C GLN A 3 6.75 37.51 10.57
N GLY A 4 6.38 36.58 9.71
CA GLY A 4 5.42 35.50 9.90
C GLY A 4 5.65 34.48 8.79
N GLU A 5 6.91 34.19 8.48
CA GLU A 5 7.28 33.06 7.61
C GLU A 5 6.85 31.80 8.35
N ASN A 6 5.81 31.15 7.83
CA ASN A 6 5.37 29.87 8.30
C ASN A 6 6.41 28.83 7.86
N ILE A 7 7.21 28.37 8.82
CA ILE A 7 8.25 27.37 8.67
C ILE A 7 7.55 26.03 8.36
N MET A 8 7.25 25.80 7.09
CA MET A 8 7.02 24.46 6.57
C MET A 8 8.38 23.80 6.42
N SER A 9 8.53 22.66 7.08
CA SER A 9 9.76 21.87 7.22
C SER A 9 10.59 21.75 5.93
N GLU A 10 11.89 22.02 6.04
CA GLU A 10 12.87 22.15 4.95
C GLU A 10 13.25 20.83 4.23
N HIS A 11 12.52 19.72 4.40
CA HIS A 11 12.89 18.43 3.79
C HIS A 11 11.79 17.96 2.83
N LYS A 12 11.70 18.66 1.70
CA LYS A 12 10.86 18.23 0.59
C LYS A 12 11.50 17.00 -0.07
N VAL A 13 10.81 15.85 -0.03
CA VAL A 13 11.22 14.69 -0.84
C VAL A 13 11.16 15.11 -2.31
N LYS A 14 12.26 14.97 -3.04
CA LYS A 14 12.31 15.28 -4.48
C LYS A 14 12.66 14.03 -5.25
N ILE A 15 11.75 13.59 -6.11
CA ILE A 15 12.00 12.51 -7.07
C ILE A 15 12.75 13.11 -8.26
N GLU A 16 13.79 12.43 -8.74
CA GLU A 16 14.54 12.89 -9.90
C GLU A 16 13.67 12.95 -11.16
N ASP A 17 13.83 13.99 -11.99
CA ASP A 17 13.02 14.19 -13.20
C ASP A 17 13.11 12.99 -14.17
N LYS A 18 14.26 12.29 -14.18
CA LYS A 18 14.43 11.07 -14.96
C LYS A 18 13.46 9.97 -14.50
N ILE A 19 13.36 9.75 -13.19
CA ILE A 19 12.46 8.76 -12.60
C ILE A 19 10.99 9.15 -12.86
N LEU A 20 10.65 10.43 -12.74
CA LEU A 20 9.30 10.92 -13.06
C LEU A 20 8.93 10.65 -14.53
N ASN A 21 9.86 10.85 -15.46
CA ASN A 21 9.65 10.52 -16.86
C ASN A 21 9.48 9.01 -17.11
N GLU A 22 10.21 8.17 -16.39
CA GLU A 22 10.04 6.71 -16.45
C GLU A 22 8.63 6.30 -15.95
N ILE A 23 8.18 6.84 -14.81
CA ILE A 23 6.84 6.61 -14.27
C ILE A 23 5.76 7.05 -15.27
N LYS A 24 5.91 8.24 -15.86
CA LYS A 24 4.99 8.74 -16.89
C LYS A 24 4.88 7.79 -18.08
N GLY A 25 5.99 7.15 -18.47
CA GLY A 25 6.01 6.10 -19.50
C GLY A 25 5.26 4.84 -19.06
N MET A 26 5.49 4.37 -17.83
CA MET A 26 4.81 3.19 -17.28
C MET A 26 3.28 3.40 -17.17
N PHE A 27 2.86 4.60 -16.75
CA PHE A 27 1.46 4.98 -16.60
C PHE A 27 0.68 5.08 -17.91
N GLN A 28 1.34 5.04 -19.08
CA GLN A 28 0.64 4.92 -20.36
C GLN A 28 -0.15 3.62 -20.49
N SER A 29 0.20 2.59 -19.71
CA SER A 29 -0.51 1.30 -19.69
C SER A 29 -1.78 1.30 -18.83
N ILE A 30 -2.06 2.38 -18.10
CA ILE A 30 -3.27 2.50 -17.27
C ILE A 30 -4.47 2.79 -18.17
N GLU A 31 -5.54 2.01 -17.99
CA GLU A 31 -6.73 2.04 -18.84
C GLU A 31 -7.87 2.82 -18.18
N THR A 32 -8.00 2.74 -16.85
CA THR A 32 -9.06 3.34 -16.03
C THR A 32 -8.50 4.29 -14.96
N ASP A 33 -9.37 5.13 -14.40
CA ASP A 33 -8.97 6.08 -13.35
C ASP A 33 -8.58 5.35 -12.06
N VAL A 34 -7.50 5.84 -11.44
CA VAL A 34 -7.00 5.38 -10.14
C VAL A 34 -6.98 6.58 -9.20
N THR A 35 -7.56 6.44 -8.01
CA THR A 35 -7.50 7.46 -6.96
C THR A 35 -6.60 7.00 -5.82
N LEU A 36 -5.59 7.81 -5.52
CA LEU A 36 -4.77 7.71 -4.34
C LEU A 36 -5.41 8.53 -3.22
N HIS A 37 -5.95 7.86 -2.21
CA HIS A 37 -6.44 8.53 -1.00
C HIS A 37 -5.30 8.60 0.01
N MET A 38 -4.74 9.79 0.19
CA MET A 38 -3.68 10.06 1.15
C MET A 38 -4.28 10.55 2.45
N PHE A 39 -4.09 9.78 3.52
CA PHE A 39 -4.47 10.13 4.88
C PHE A 39 -3.24 10.62 5.63
N THR A 40 -3.35 11.81 6.22
CA THR A 40 -2.26 12.48 6.94
C THR A 40 -2.78 13.19 8.19
N ARG A 41 -1.85 13.61 9.07
CA ARG A 41 -2.13 14.42 10.26
C ARG A 41 -0.93 15.29 10.61
N LYS A 42 -1.18 16.41 11.30
CA LYS A 42 -0.13 17.36 11.71
C LYS A 42 0.76 16.84 12.83
N ASP A 43 0.17 16.21 13.84
CA ASP A 43 0.87 15.78 15.05
C ASP A 43 1.11 14.27 15.05
N HIS A 44 2.14 13.78 15.74
CA HIS A 44 2.40 12.34 15.92
C HIS A 44 2.50 11.53 14.62
N CYS A 45 2.99 12.14 13.54
CA CYS A 45 3.26 11.46 12.29
C CYS A 45 4.60 11.92 11.73
N LEU A 46 5.60 11.04 11.79
CA LEU A 46 6.98 11.39 11.49
C LEU A 46 7.20 11.67 10.00
N LEU A 47 6.68 10.81 9.13
CA LEU A 47 6.91 10.86 7.67
C LEU A 47 5.66 11.25 6.87
N CYS A 48 4.70 11.93 7.50
CA CYS A 48 3.46 12.33 6.83
C CYS A 48 3.70 13.32 5.68
N ASN A 49 4.60 14.28 5.87
CA ASN A 49 4.90 15.30 4.86
C ASN A 49 5.66 14.68 3.69
N GLU A 50 6.64 13.84 3.97
CA GLU A 50 7.46 13.12 3.01
C GLU A 50 6.61 12.15 2.18
N THR A 51 5.69 11.43 2.82
CA THR A 51 4.75 10.55 2.13
C THR A 51 3.81 11.34 1.22
N LEU A 52 3.28 12.47 1.68
CA LEU A 52 2.44 13.35 0.86
C LEU A 52 3.21 13.90 -0.34
N ASP A 53 4.43 14.40 -0.14
CA ASP A 53 5.29 14.92 -1.22
C ASP A 53 5.57 13.86 -2.29
N LEU A 54 5.86 12.63 -1.85
CA LEU A 54 6.10 11.49 -2.74
C LEU A 54 4.86 11.17 -3.58
N VAL A 55 3.71 10.99 -2.92
CA VAL A 55 2.44 10.62 -3.59
C VAL A 55 1.97 11.74 -4.51
N GLN A 56 2.12 13.00 -4.12
CA GLN A 56 1.79 14.16 -4.95
C GLN A 56 2.61 14.19 -6.23
N GLN A 57 3.91 13.90 -6.16
CA GLN A 57 4.78 13.84 -7.34
C GLN A 57 4.44 12.66 -8.26
N VAL A 58 4.06 11.51 -7.71
CA VAL A 58 3.62 10.34 -8.50
C VAL A 58 2.30 10.62 -9.20
N ALA A 59 1.31 11.18 -8.49
CA ALA A 59 -0.01 11.44 -9.05
C ALA A 59 0.02 12.40 -10.25
N THR A 60 0.94 13.36 -10.29
CA THR A 60 1.06 14.29 -11.42
C THR A 60 1.63 13.69 -12.70
N GLN A 61 2.03 12.41 -12.69
CA GLN A 61 2.59 11.73 -13.86
C GLN A 61 1.54 11.20 -14.84
N SER A 62 0.24 11.25 -14.50
CA SER A 62 -0.85 10.85 -15.40
C SER A 62 -2.18 11.52 -15.02
N ASP A 63 -2.95 11.93 -16.03
CA ASP A 63 -4.31 12.49 -15.83
C ASP A 63 -5.30 11.45 -15.29
N LYS A 64 -4.98 10.15 -15.40
CA LYS A 64 -5.79 9.04 -14.85
C LYS A 64 -5.50 8.76 -13.37
N VAL A 65 -4.47 9.37 -12.79
CA VAL A 65 -4.09 9.15 -11.39
C VAL A 65 -4.46 10.40 -10.58
N GLN A 66 -5.49 10.28 -9.76
CA GLN A 66 -6.00 11.38 -8.93
C GLN A 66 -5.47 11.24 -7.51
N LEU A 67 -5.22 12.37 -6.85
CA LEU A 67 -4.89 12.42 -5.43
C LEU A 67 -6.03 13.07 -4.65
N LYS A 68 -6.53 12.37 -3.62
CA LYS A 68 -7.44 12.91 -2.62
C LYS A 68 -6.74 12.94 -1.27
N LEU A 69 -6.60 14.14 -0.71
CA LEU A 69 -5.97 14.35 0.59
C LEU A 69 -7.03 14.41 1.69
N CYS A 70 -6.88 13.58 2.73
CA CYS A 70 -7.61 13.68 3.99
C CYS A 70 -6.62 13.98 5.10
N GLU A 71 -6.59 15.24 5.55
CA GLU A 71 -5.93 15.59 6.80
C GLU A 71 -6.96 15.45 7.93
N CYS A 72 -7.05 14.25 8.50
CA CYS A 72 -8.17 13.87 9.36
C CYS A 72 -7.76 12.85 10.42
N ASP A 73 -8.52 12.77 11.52
CA ASP A 73 -8.30 11.74 12.54
C ASP A 73 -8.84 10.37 12.06
N ILE A 74 -8.30 9.28 12.62
CA ILE A 74 -8.74 7.90 12.31
C ILE A 74 -10.22 7.67 12.64
N ASN A 75 -10.80 8.48 13.53
CA ASN A 75 -12.22 8.42 13.89
C ASN A 75 -13.13 9.24 12.98
N SER A 76 -12.58 9.93 11.97
CA SER A 76 -13.37 10.65 10.97
C SER A 76 -14.16 9.69 10.07
N GLU A 77 -15.27 10.16 9.50
CA GLU A 77 -16.10 9.33 8.63
C GLU A 77 -15.35 8.86 7.36
N GLU A 78 -14.48 9.70 6.81
CA GLU A 78 -13.65 9.31 5.66
C GLU A 78 -12.63 8.23 6.07
N ALA A 79 -11.94 8.37 7.20
CA ALA A 79 -11.01 7.35 7.69
C ALA A 79 -11.72 6.01 7.95
N LYS A 80 -12.91 6.02 8.56
CA LYS A 80 -13.71 4.81 8.81
C LYS A 80 -14.14 4.11 7.53
N LYS A 81 -14.55 4.87 6.51
CA LYS A 81 -14.92 4.33 5.18
C LYS A 81 -13.80 3.48 4.59
N TRP A 82 -12.56 3.95 4.73
CA TRP A 82 -11.36 3.28 4.24
C TRP A 82 -10.67 2.40 5.29
N LYS A 83 -11.32 2.18 6.43
CA LYS A 83 -10.83 1.39 7.57
C LYS A 83 -9.43 1.84 8.05
N ILE A 84 -9.10 3.13 7.93
CA ILE A 84 -7.79 3.67 8.26
C ILE A 84 -7.57 3.63 9.76
N GLU A 85 -6.48 2.97 10.17
CA GLU A 85 -6.14 2.82 11.59
C GLU A 85 -4.93 3.66 11.99
N ARG A 86 -4.13 4.14 11.02
CA ARG A 86 -2.81 4.73 11.23
C ARG A 86 -2.51 5.79 10.18
N HIS A 87 -1.55 6.65 10.49
CA HIS A 87 -1.02 7.69 9.60
C HIS A 87 0.51 7.53 9.50
N PRO A 88 1.13 7.84 8.34
CA PRO A 88 0.47 8.13 7.07
C PRO A 88 -0.16 6.86 6.48
N ALA A 89 -1.22 7.03 5.69
CA ALA A 89 -1.80 5.91 4.93
C ALA A 89 -2.15 6.31 3.50
N ILE A 90 -1.95 5.38 2.57
CA ILE A 90 -2.34 5.55 1.17
C ILE A 90 -3.28 4.40 0.80
N VAL A 91 -4.47 4.73 0.33
CA VAL A 91 -5.34 3.75 -0.33
C VAL A 91 -5.21 3.92 -1.84
N VAL A 92 -5.04 2.81 -2.56
CA VAL A 92 -5.07 2.80 -4.02
C VAL A 92 -6.43 2.27 -4.47
N GLU A 93 -7.32 3.18 -4.88
CA GLU A 93 -8.65 2.86 -5.40
C GLU A 93 -8.62 2.80 -6.93
N GLY A 94 -9.15 1.73 -7.51
CA GLY A 94 -9.26 1.52 -8.95
C GLY A 94 -10.16 0.33 -9.23
N GLN A 95 -9.73 -0.62 -10.06
CA GLN A 95 -10.47 -1.86 -10.33
C GLN A 95 -10.40 -2.90 -9.20
N SER A 96 -9.67 -2.63 -8.12
CA SER A 96 -9.57 -3.52 -6.95
C SER A 96 -10.94 -3.81 -6.34
N LYS A 97 -11.26 -5.09 -6.10
CA LYS A 97 -12.49 -5.50 -5.38
C LYS A 97 -12.37 -5.31 -3.87
N GLY A 98 -11.23 -5.70 -3.31
CA GLY A 98 -10.90 -5.50 -1.91
C GLY A 98 -10.12 -4.22 -1.68
N LEU A 99 -9.58 -4.10 -0.47
CA LEU A 99 -8.90 -2.90 0.00
C LEU A 99 -7.39 -3.12 0.02
N ILE A 100 -6.64 -2.28 -0.67
CA ILE A 100 -5.17 -2.26 -0.63
C ILE A 100 -4.67 -0.95 -0.04
N ARG A 101 -3.76 -1.05 0.93
CA ARG A 101 -3.28 0.10 1.70
C ARG A 101 -1.79 0.05 1.94
N PHE A 102 -1.16 1.21 1.92
CA PHE A 102 0.18 1.40 2.43
C PHE A 102 0.07 2.15 3.75
N TYR A 103 0.67 1.61 4.81
CA TYR A 103 0.91 2.31 6.06
C TYR A 103 2.40 2.63 6.16
N GLY A 104 2.71 3.92 6.26
CA GLY A 104 4.09 4.41 6.19
C GLY A 104 4.50 4.83 4.78
N ILE A 105 5.71 5.36 4.65
CA ILE A 105 6.23 5.84 3.37
C ILE A 105 6.64 4.66 2.46
N PRO A 106 6.05 4.52 1.26
CA PRO A 106 6.46 3.51 0.29
C PRO A 106 7.72 3.99 -0.45
N SER A 107 8.85 3.97 0.26
CA SER A 107 10.16 4.42 -0.25
C SER A 107 11.12 3.24 -0.51
N GLY A 108 12.28 3.53 -1.11
CA GLY A 108 13.26 2.50 -1.44
C GLY A 108 12.67 1.47 -2.42
N TYR A 109 12.78 0.19 -2.11
CA TYR A 109 12.20 -0.87 -2.94
C TYR A 109 10.66 -0.80 -3.04
N GLU A 110 9.99 -0.31 -1.99
CA GLU A 110 8.51 -0.21 -1.97
C GLU A 110 7.97 0.95 -2.80
N PHE A 111 8.84 1.86 -3.25
CA PHE A 111 8.46 2.83 -4.27
C PHE A 111 7.99 2.11 -5.54
N GLY A 112 8.67 1.03 -5.94
CA GLY A 112 8.24 0.17 -7.05
C GLY A 112 6.88 -0.49 -6.79
N SER A 113 6.63 -0.95 -5.55
CA SER A 113 5.34 -1.52 -5.15
C SER A 113 4.19 -0.53 -5.32
N LEU A 114 4.40 0.75 -4.96
CA LEU A 114 3.40 1.81 -5.18
C LEU A 114 3.09 2.00 -6.67
N ILE A 115 4.12 2.14 -7.51
CA ILE A 115 3.95 2.34 -8.95
C ILE A 115 3.23 1.15 -9.59
N GLU A 116 3.62 -0.08 -9.25
CA GLU A 116 2.99 -1.28 -9.79
C GLU A 116 1.54 -1.43 -9.29
N SER A 117 1.25 -1.10 -8.03
CA SER A 117 -0.11 -1.13 -7.48
C SER A 117 -1.05 -0.17 -8.19
N ILE A 118 -0.55 1.02 -8.57
CA ILE A 118 -1.31 1.99 -9.38
C ILE A 118 -1.59 1.40 -10.77
N ILE A 119 -0.58 0.84 -11.43
CA ILE A 119 -0.72 0.24 -12.76
C ILE A 119 -1.72 -0.91 -12.73
N MET A 120 -1.57 -1.84 -11.78
CA MET A 120 -2.48 -2.97 -11.61
C MET A 120 -3.91 -2.50 -11.35
N SER A 121 -4.11 -1.50 -10.48
CA SER A 121 -5.44 -0.94 -10.18
C SER A 121 -6.08 -0.23 -11.36
N GLY A 122 -5.26 0.28 -12.29
CA GLY A 122 -5.71 1.00 -13.47
C GLY A 122 -5.96 0.12 -14.70
N LYS A 123 -5.54 -1.15 -14.69
CA LYS A 123 -5.73 -2.07 -15.82
C LYS A 123 -7.08 -2.79 -15.76
N THR A 124 -7.64 -3.11 -16.91
CA THR A 124 -8.87 -3.91 -17.02
C THR A 124 -8.60 -5.39 -17.32
N ASN A 125 -7.36 -5.73 -17.70
CA ASN A 125 -6.98 -7.12 -17.91
C ASN A 125 -6.96 -7.90 -16.58
N GLY A 126 -7.26 -9.19 -16.65
CA GLY A 126 -7.32 -10.06 -15.48
C GLY A 126 -5.96 -10.19 -14.77
N SER A 127 -5.98 -10.83 -13.60
CA SER A 127 -4.77 -11.12 -12.83
C SER A 127 -3.77 -11.96 -13.61
N ASP A 128 -2.47 -11.76 -13.34
CA ASP A 128 -1.36 -12.58 -13.84
C ASP A 128 -1.16 -13.89 -13.03
N LEU A 129 -2.05 -14.16 -12.08
CA LEU A 129 -2.07 -15.40 -11.31
C LEU A 129 -2.61 -16.57 -12.13
N GLU A 130 -2.20 -17.78 -11.74
CA GLU A 130 -2.73 -19.02 -12.30
C GLU A 130 -4.27 -19.09 -12.18
N PRO A 131 -5.01 -19.53 -13.22
CA PRO A 131 -6.47 -19.52 -13.21
C PRO A 131 -7.11 -20.24 -12.01
N GLU A 132 -6.54 -21.37 -11.58
CA GLU A 132 -7.02 -22.11 -10.41
C GLU A 132 -6.90 -21.28 -9.12
N LEU A 133 -5.80 -20.55 -8.97
CA LEU A 133 -5.57 -19.66 -7.84
C LEU A 133 -6.55 -18.48 -7.86
N VAL A 134 -6.84 -17.93 -9.04
CA VAL A 134 -7.81 -16.84 -9.19
C VAL A 134 -9.21 -17.28 -8.73
N GLU A 135 -9.66 -18.46 -9.15
CA GLU A 135 -10.96 -18.98 -8.75
C GLU A 135 -11.02 -19.29 -7.26
N GLU A 136 -9.94 -19.82 -6.69
CA GLU A 136 -9.82 -20.03 -5.26
C GLU A 136 -9.90 -18.73 -4.46
N ILE A 137 -9.17 -17.69 -4.87
CA ILE A 137 -9.17 -16.38 -4.20
C ILE A 137 -10.57 -15.77 -4.24
N LYS A 138 -11.26 -15.83 -5.40
CA LYS A 138 -12.63 -15.32 -5.54
C LYS A 138 -13.63 -16.08 -4.67
N ALA A 139 -13.38 -17.35 -4.35
CA ALA A 139 -14.26 -18.18 -3.54
C ALA A 139 -14.17 -17.88 -2.03
N ILE A 140 -13.21 -17.05 -1.57
CA ILE A 140 -13.10 -16.65 -0.17
C ILE A 140 -14.33 -15.82 0.24
N ASP A 141 -15.13 -16.36 1.16
CA ASP A 141 -16.39 -15.79 1.65
C ASP A 141 -16.31 -15.26 3.09
N LYS A 142 -15.12 -15.33 3.70
CA LYS A 142 -14.83 -14.83 5.04
C LYS A 142 -13.86 -13.64 4.99
N PRO A 143 -13.94 -12.70 5.94
CA PRO A 143 -12.96 -11.63 6.06
C PRO A 143 -11.53 -12.17 6.18
N LEU A 144 -10.63 -11.62 5.36
CA LEU A 144 -9.21 -11.93 5.36
C LEU A 144 -8.41 -10.64 5.42
N HIS A 145 -7.50 -10.54 6.38
CA HIS A 145 -6.60 -9.41 6.54
C HIS A 145 -5.15 -9.87 6.42
N LEU A 146 -4.46 -9.34 5.41
CA LEU A 146 -3.04 -9.58 5.14
C LEU A 146 -2.24 -8.33 5.52
N GLN A 147 -1.28 -8.47 6.41
CA GLN A 147 -0.43 -7.39 6.91
C GLN A 147 1.02 -7.71 6.58
N VAL A 148 1.57 -7.08 5.55
CA VAL A 148 2.93 -7.32 5.05
C VAL A 148 3.88 -6.29 5.65
N PHE A 149 4.69 -6.72 6.61
CA PHE A 149 5.76 -5.92 7.21
C PHE A 149 6.97 -5.88 6.29
N VAL A 150 7.47 -4.69 6.02
CA VAL A 150 8.58 -4.43 5.10
C VAL A 150 9.55 -3.39 5.67
N THR A 151 10.69 -3.23 5.02
CA THR A 151 11.59 -2.08 5.23
C THR A 151 12.02 -1.53 3.87
N PRO A 152 12.35 -0.23 3.75
CA PRO A 152 12.71 0.40 2.47
C PRO A 152 13.89 -0.27 1.75
N THR A 153 14.78 -0.95 2.48
CA THR A 153 16.01 -1.54 1.96
C THR A 153 15.89 -3.03 1.62
N CYS A 154 14.73 -3.65 1.85
CA CYS A 154 14.48 -5.06 1.63
C CYS A 154 14.12 -5.35 0.16
N PRO A 155 14.96 -6.05 -0.62
CA PRO A 155 14.70 -6.28 -2.05
C PRO A 155 13.62 -7.35 -2.30
N TYR A 156 13.29 -8.16 -1.30
CA TYR A 156 12.31 -9.24 -1.41
C TYR A 156 10.90 -8.83 -0.98
N CYS A 157 10.78 -7.66 -0.34
CA CYS A 157 9.54 -7.14 0.21
C CYS A 157 8.49 -6.80 -0.85
N PRO A 158 8.86 -6.23 -2.02
CA PRO A 158 7.89 -5.92 -3.06
C PRO A 158 7.10 -7.15 -3.52
N THR A 159 7.76 -8.32 -3.62
CA THR A 159 7.09 -9.57 -4.00
C THR A 159 5.98 -9.95 -3.01
N ALA A 160 6.24 -9.82 -1.70
CA ALA A 160 5.25 -10.14 -0.67
C ALA A 160 4.07 -9.17 -0.69
N VAL A 161 4.35 -7.87 -0.83
CA VAL A 161 3.33 -6.80 -0.91
C VAL A 161 2.45 -7.00 -2.14
N LEU A 162 3.05 -7.12 -3.32
CA LEU A 162 2.31 -7.28 -4.57
C LEU A 162 1.49 -8.56 -4.59
N ASN A 163 1.98 -9.67 -4.02
CA ASN A 163 1.19 -10.89 -3.91
C ASN A 163 -0.03 -10.70 -3.00
N ALA A 164 0.13 -10.08 -1.82
CA ALA A 164 -1.00 -9.79 -0.95
C ALA A 164 -2.03 -8.85 -1.62
N PHE A 165 -1.55 -7.86 -2.38
CA PHE A 165 -2.42 -6.93 -3.09
C PHE A 165 -3.16 -7.58 -4.25
N LYS A 166 -2.53 -8.49 -5.00
CA LYS A 166 -3.23 -9.28 -6.04
C LYS A 166 -4.40 -10.06 -5.46
N LEU A 167 -4.24 -10.64 -4.26
CA LEU A 167 -5.33 -11.31 -3.56
C LEU A 167 -6.47 -10.32 -3.25
N ALA A 168 -6.15 -9.19 -2.63
CA ALA A 168 -7.14 -8.15 -2.31
C ALA A 168 -7.87 -7.61 -3.55
N MET A 169 -7.15 -7.42 -4.65
CA MET A 169 -7.75 -6.94 -5.90
C MET A 169 -8.81 -7.88 -6.47
N LEU A 170 -8.72 -9.17 -6.18
CA LEU A 170 -9.63 -10.19 -6.71
C LEU A 170 -10.88 -10.43 -5.84
N ASN A 171 -10.90 -9.99 -4.58
CA ASN A 171 -11.99 -10.30 -3.65
C ASN A 171 -12.25 -9.20 -2.62
N GLU A 172 -13.52 -8.79 -2.49
CA GLU A 172 -13.99 -7.74 -1.57
C GLU A 172 -13.83 -8.07 -0.08
N ASN A 173 -13.76 -9.35 0.28
CA ASN A 173 -13.55 -9.80 1.66
C ASN A 173 -12.09 -9.66 2.12
N ILE A 174 -11.18 -9.33 1.21
CA ILE A 174 -9.75 -9.29 1.47
C ILE A 174 -9.29 -7.84 1.62
N THR A 175 -8.61 -7.56 2.73
CA THR A 175 -7.87 -6.32 2.97
C THR A 175 -6.39 -6.66 3.05
N ALA A 176 -5.56 -5.93 2.30
CA ALA A 176 -4.12 -6.13 2.30
C ALA A 176 -3.38 -4.82 2.57
N ASP A 177 -2.44 -4.88 3.51
CA ASP A 177 -1.68 -3.75 4.00
C ASP A 177 -0.20 -4.00 3.76
N MET A 178 0.50 -3.04 3.17
CA MET A 178 1.94 -2.88 3.36
C MET A 178 2.15 -2.05 4.62
N ILE A 179 3.08 -2.46 5.48
CA ILE A 179 3.39 -1.79 6.75
C ILE A 179 4.90 -1.56 6.82
N GLU A 180 5.32 -0.29 6.85
CA GLU A 180 6.72 0.06 7.10
C GLU A 180 7.07 -0.22 8.57
N ALA A 181 7.93 -1.22 8.79
CA ALA A 181 8.15 -1.80 10.11
C ALA A 181 8.87 -0.84 11.09
N THR A 182 9.64 0.12 10.58
CA THR A 182 10.42 1.07 11.39
C THR A 182 9.59 2.28 11.85
N GLU A 183 8.55 2.65 11.11
CA GLU A 183 7.54 3.66 11.44
C GLU A 183 6.52 3.10 12.44
N PHE A 184 6.15 1.82 12.31
CA PHE A 184 5.16 1.17 13.17
C PHE A 184 5.78 0.14 14.12
N GLN A 185 6.76 0.56 14.92
CA GLN A 185 7.53 -0.32 15.81
C GLN A 185 6.67 -1.08 16.83
N GLU A 186 5.61 -0.46 17.35
CA GLU A 186 4.67 -1.11 18.27
C GLU A 186 4.00 -2.33 17.61
N LEU A 187 3.67 -2.21 16.34
CA LEU A 187 3.05 -3.27 15.56
C LEU A 187 4.09 -4.36 15.24
N SER A 188 5.31 -3.96 14.89
CA SER A 188 6.44 -4.88 14.72
C SER A 188 6.71 -5.68 16.01
N MET A 189 6.63 -5.06 17.18
CA MET A 189 6.74 -5.75 18.48
C MET A 189 5.56 -6.69 18.72
N LYS A 190 4.32 -6.24 18.50
CA LYS A 190 3.09 -7.04 18.69
C LYS A 190 3.15 -8.35 17.91
N TYR A 191 3.58 -8.29 16.64
CA TYR A 191 3.65 -9.46 15.78
C TYR A 191 5.03 -10.12 15.72
N GLN A 192 5.95 -9.76 16.63
CA GLN A 192 7.28 -10.36 16.75
C GLN A 192 8.02 -10.36 15.40
N VAL A 193 8.02 -9.21 14.72
CA VAL A 193 8.71 -9.02 13.44
C VAL A 193 10.21 -8.94 13.71
N GLN A 194 10.90 -10.06 13.50
CA GLN A 194 12.36 -10.15 13.64
C GLN A 194 13.11 -9.96 12.31
N GLY A 195 12.38 -10.04 11.20
CA GLY A 195 12.90 -9.88 9.84
C GLY A 195 11.75 -9.64 8.86
N VAL A 196 12.10 -9.15 7.67
CA VAL A 196 11.15 -8.78 6.61
C VAL A 196 11.54 -9.44 5.28
N PRO A 197 10.56 -9.67 4.36
CA PRO A 197 9.14 -9.45 4.58
C PRO A 197 8.52 -10.49 5.52
N LYS A 198 7.54 -10.06 6.31
CA LYS A 198 6.68 -10.94 7.10
C LYS A 198 5.23 -10.59 6.83
N THR A 199 4.45 -11.54 6.33
CA THR A 199 3.01 -11.40 6.13
C THR A 199 2.28 -12.02 7.30
N VAL A 200 1.60 -11.21 8.10
CA VAL A 200 0.66 -11.65 9.15
C VAL A 200 -0.73 -11.80 8.54
N ILE A 201 -1.43 -12.87 8.87
CA ILE A 201 -2.74 -13.25 8.33
C ILE A 201 -3.72 -13.40 9.49
N ASN A 202 -4.80 -12.61 9.48
CA ASN A 202 -5.85 -12.60 10.52
C ASN A 202 -5.28 -12.59 11.95
N ASP A 203 -4.23 -11.79 12.17
CA ASP A 203 -3.52 -11.62 13.45
C ASP A 203 -2.92 -12.87 14.10
N SER A 204 -3.06 -14.04 13.49
CA SER A 204 -2.81 -15.34 14.14
C SER A 204 -1.85 -16.23 13.38
N TRP A 205 -1.76 -16.07 12.07
CA TRP A 205 -0.87 -16.85 11.20
C TRP A 205 0.16 -15.93 10.56
N ASP A 206 1.31 -16.48 10.19
CA ASP A 206 2.30 -15.72 9.45
C ASP A 206 3.10 -16.54 8.42
N VAL A 207 3.66 -15.80 7.47
CA VAL A 207 4.57 -16.27 6.42
C VAL A 207 5.76 -15.32 6.36
N VAL A 208 6.97 -15.87 6.32
CA VAL A 208 8.20 -15.09 6.20
C VAL A 208 8.80 -15.29 4.81
N GLY A 209 9.27 -14.19 4.21
CA GLY A 209 9.89 -14.17 2.89
C GLY A 209 8.93 -13.78 1.77
N GLY A 210 9.49 -13.34 0.64
CA GLY A 210 8.76 -13.02 -0.59
C GLY A 210 8.30 -14.30 -1.31
N VAL A 211 7.40 -15.04 -0.67
CA VAL A 211 6.96 -16.36 -1.16
C VAL A 211 6.08 -16.23 -2.42
N PRO A 212 6.05 -17.26 -3.28
CA PRO A 212 5.10 -17.32 -4.38
C PRO A 212 3.64 -17.25 -3.91
N PRO A 213 2.70 -16.78 -4.75
CA PRO A 213 1.26 -16.69 -4.42
C PRO A 213 0.66 -18.00 -3.90
N GLN A 214 1.10 -19.15 -4.43
CA GLN A 214 0.62 -20.47 -4.02
C GLN A 214 0.96 -20.78 -2.56
N ALA A 215 2.19 -20.47 -2.14
CA ALA A 215 2.65 -20.67 -0.77
C ALA A 215 1.97 -19.70 0.21
N LEU A 216 1.67 -18.47 -0.22
CA LEU A 216 0.82 -17.56 0.56
C LEU A 216 -0.59 -18.14 0.72
N MET A 217 -1.19 -18.66 -0.35
CA MET A 217 -2.53 -19.23 -0.31
C MET A 217 -2.63 -20.50 0.54
N GLU A 218 -1.60 -21.34 0.60
CA GLU A 218 -1.54 -22.45 1.56
C GLU A 218 -1.74 -21.99 3.00
N LYS A 219 -1.16 -20.86 3.37
CA LYS A 219 -1.26 -20.27 4.72
C LYS A 219 -2.59 -19.58 4.93
N VAL A 220 -3.14 -18.94 3.90
CA VAL A 220 -4.51 -18.41 3.91
C VAL A 220 -5.54 -19.51 4.18
N ARG A 221 -5.42 -20.69 3.55
CA ARG A 221 -6.32 -21.83 3.83
C ARG A 221 -6.30 -22.23 5.30
N LEU A 222 -5.13 -22.28 5.92
CA LEU A 222 -4.99 -22.59 7.34
C LEU A 222 -5.63 -21.51 8.23
N ALA A 223 -5.55 -20.25 7.82
CA ALA A 223 -6.12 -19.11 8.56
C ALA A 223 -7.64 -18.97 8.41
N LEU A 224 -8.24 -19.56 7.38
CA LEU A 224 -9.69 -19.50 7.10
C LEU A 224 -10.47 -20.73 7.57
N ASN A 225 -9.75 -21.81 7.94
CA ASN A 225 -10.32 -23.01 8.57
C ASN A 225 -10.62 -22.78 10.05
#